data_AF-A0A382T454-F1
#
_entry.id   AF-A0A382T454-F1
#
_cell.length_a   1.000
_cell.length_b   1.000
_cell.length_c   1.000
_cell.angle_alpha   90.00
_cell.angle_beta   90.00
_cell.angle_gamma   90.00
#
_symmetry.space_group_name_H-M   'P 1'
#
loop_
_entity.id
_entity.type
_entity.pdbx_description
1 polymer ?
#
loop_
_entity_poly.entity_id
_entity_poly.type
_entity_poly.pdbx_seq_one_letter_code
_entity_poly.pdbx_strand_id
1 'polypeptide(L)'
;MQKNKHKQMNVNKNKMSPSNGKSAKSSPGVDVVLMQLPFWAVSCPPLALGLLKSHLEENGITCEIMDINAHVYAIKGKKYYEHWHIKNGYNFCMERDYMLEFYADNRSLMLYYMNEIKKLNPLIVGCSVEVTSRIFTEIFLEDLRKNLPGYN
;
A
#
# COMPACT_ATOMS: atom_id res chain seq x y z
N MET A 1 -7.25 -71.67 6.26
CA MET A 1 -7.21 -70.41 7.05
C MET A 1 -5.86 -69.76 6.80
N GLN A 2 -5.64 -68.52 6.37
CA GLN A 2 -6.44 -67.36 5.97
C GLN A 2 -5.66 -66.65 4.85
N LYS A 3 -6.37 -66.07 3.87
CA LYS A 3 -5.83 -65.24 2.80
C LYS A 3 -5.69 -63.79 3.29
N ASN A 4 -4.49 -63.20 3.29
CA ASN A 4 -4.33 -61.76 3.49
C ASN A 4 -4.38 -61.04 2.12
N LYS A 5 -5.52 -60.39 1.85
CA LYS A 5 -5.71 -59.49 0.71
C LYS A 5 -5.12 -58.13 1.04
N HIS A 6 -4.12 -57.69 0.29
CA HIS A 6 -3.76 -56.28 0.24
C HIS A 6 -4.85 -55.50 -0.53
N LYS A 7 -5.52 -54.60 0.18
CA LYS A 7 -6.52 -53.68 -0.37
C LYS A 7 -5.79 -52.38 -0.68
N GLN A 8 -5.41 -52.16 -1.95
CA GLN A 8 -4.94 -50.85 -2.40
C GLN A 8 -6.10 -49.85 -2.34
N MET A 9 -5.91 -48.77 -1.58
CA MET A 9 -6.85 -47.65 -1.52
C MET A 9 -6.64 -46.77 -2.75
N ASN A 10 -7.67 -46.68 -3.59
CA ASN A 10 -7.74 -45.74 -4.71
C ASN A 10 -7.97 -44.33 -4.16
N VAL A 11 -6.92 -43.49 -4.17
CA VAL A 11 -7.04 -42.06 -3.86
C VAL A 11 -7.52 -41.34 -5.12
N ASN A 12 -8.78 -40.95 -5.12
CA ASN A 12 -9.43 -40.24 -6.20
C ASN A 12 -8.89 -38.79 -6.28
N LYS A 13 -7.90 -38.55 -7.14
CA LYS A 13 -7.39 -37.20 -7.44
C LYS A 13 -8.33 -36.53 -8.44
N ASN A 14 -9.35 -35.84 -7.94
CA ASN A 14 -10.11 -34.90 -8.76
C ASN A 14 -9.18 -33.77 -9.21
N LYS A 15 -8.78 -33.81 -10.48
CA LYS A 15 -8.15 -32.69 -11.19
C LYS A 15 -9.22 -31.61 -11.39
N MET A 16 -9.15 -30.53 -10.63
CA MET A 16 -9.79 -29.27 -10.99
C MET A 16 -9.10 -28.74 -12.25
N SER A 17 -9.85 -28.69 -13.35
CA SER A 17 -9.48 -27.96 -14.56
C SER A 17 -9.62 -26.45 -14.31
N PRO A 18 -8.67 -25.61 -14.75
CA PRO A 18 -8.84 -24.17 -14.67
C PRO A 18 -9.88 -23.71 -15.70
N SER A 19 -10.92 -23.04 -15.22
CA SER A 19 -11.94 -22.41 -16.06
C SER A 19 -11.33 -21.27 -16.88
N ASN A 20 -11.22 -21.47 -18.19
CA ASN A 20 -10.87 -20.42 -19.16
C ASN A 20 -12.02 -19.41 -19.30
N GLY A 21 -12.05 -18.43 -18.41
CA GLY A 21 -12.83 -17.20 -18.57
C GLY A 21 -11.90 -16.04 -18.89
N LYS A 22 -11.45 -15.92 -20.14
CA LYS A 22 -10.78 -14.69 -20.60
C LYS A 22 -11.86 -13.65 -20.92
N SER A 23 -12.27 -12.89 -19.91
CA SER A 23 -12.85 -11.57 -20.18
C SER A 23 -11.75 -10.69 -20.76
N ALA A 24 -12.09 -9.89 -21.77
CA ALA A 24 -11.15 -8.95 -22.37
C ALA A 24 -10.59 -8.04 -21.27
N LYS A 25 -9.29 -8.16 -20.98
CA LYS A 25 -8.61 -7.23 -20.07
C LYS A 25 -8.74 -5.83 -20.68
N SER A 26 -9.58 -5.00 -20.07
CA SER A 26 -9.36 -3.56 -20.04
C SER A 26 -7.90 -3.33 -19.66
N SER A 27 -7.25 -2.32 -20.29
CA SER A 27 -5.84 -1.91 -20.12
C SER A 27 -5.16 -2.46 -18.87
N PRO A 28 -3.93 -3.03 -18.96
CA PRO A 28 -3.29 -3.72 -17.84
C PRO A 28 -3.03 -2.73 -16.69
N GLY A 29 -4.03 -2.60 -15.81
CA GLY A 29 -3.93 -1.86 -14.58
C GLY A 29 -3.06 -2.63 -13.59
N VAL A 30 -2.54 -1.92 -12.62
CA VAL A 30 -1.81 -2.52 -11.51
C VAL A 30 -2.84 -3.19 -10.58
N ASP A 31 -2.57 -4.34 -9.98
CA ASP A 31 -3.53 -4.96 -9.06
C ASP A 31 -3.49 -4.27 -7.69
N VAL A 32 -2.28 -3.93 -7.21
CA VAL A 32 -2.05 -3.36 -5.87
C VAL A 32 -1.16 -2.11 -5.93
N VAL A 33 -1.56 -1.04 -5.26
CA VAL A 33 -0.66 0.09 -4.93
C VAL A 33 -0.37 0.06 -3.44
N LEU A 34 0.91 0.06 -3.07
CA LEU A 34 1.39 0.14 -1.70
C LEU A 34 2.02 1.52 -1.45
N MET A 35 1.68 2.16 -0.35
CA MET A 35 2.12 3.52 -0.07
C MET A 35 2.87 3.62 1.24
N GLN A 36 3.97 4.39 1.22
CA GLN A 36 4.63 4.88 2.43
C GLN A 36 4.31 6.36 2.59
N LEU A 37 3.42 6.66 3.54
CA LEU A 37 3.08 8.04 3.90
C LEU A 37 4.06 8.58 4.96
N PRO A 38 4.22 9.92 5.09
CA PRO A 38 4.90 10.55 6.21
C PRO A 38 4.35 10.08 7.57
N PHE A 39 5.15 9.88 8.62
CA PHE A 39 6.55 10.29 8.82
C PHE A 39 7.49 9.09 9.04
N TRP A 40 7.92 8.43 7.97
CA TRP A 40 8.89 7.33 8.06
C TRP A 40 10.35 7.80 8.00
N ALA A 41 11.26 7.02 8.58
CA ALA A 41 12.69 7.30 8.57
C ALA A 41 13.27 7.38 7.14
N VAL A 42 13.83 8.53 6.78
CA VAL A 42 14.31 8.82 5.41
C VAL A 42 15.58 8.09 5.00
N SER A 43 16.37 7.65 5.99
CA SER A 43 17.57 6.82 5.76
C SER A 43 17.26 5.33 5.72
N CYS A 44 15.99 4.95 5.89
CA CYS A 44 15.56 3.56 5.93
C CYS A 44 14.58 3.34 4.77
N PRO A 45 14.98 2.69 3.67
CA PRO A 45 14.03 2.39 2.59
C PRO A 45 12.87 1.54 3.16
N PRO A 46 11.64 1.65 2.61
CA PRO A 46 10.48 0.92 3.11
C PRO A 46 10.55 -0.57 2.75
N LEU A 47 11.43 -1.31 3.43
CA LEU A 47 11.76 -2.71 3.13
C LEU A 47 10.53 -3.62 3.19
N ALA A 48 9.62 -3.38 4.15
CA ALA A 48 8.38 -4.14 4.26
C ALA A 48 7.54 -4.06 2.97
N LEU A 49 7.45 -2.88 2.35
CA LEU A 49 6.74 -2.70 1.09
C LEU A 49 7.46 -3.40 -0.07
N GLY A 50 8.80 -3.30 -0.12
CA GLY A 50 9.60 -3.98 -1.14
C GLY A 50 9.46 -5.51 -1.06
N LEU A 51 9.50 -6.09 0.14
CA LEU A 51 9.30 -7.52 0.36
C LEU A 51 7.88 -7.96 -0.03
N LEU A 52 6.86 -7.19 0.34
CA LEU A 52 5.47 -7.49 -0.02
C LEU A 52 5.28 -7.41 -1.54
N LYS A 53 5.82 -6.38 -2.20
CA LYS A 53 5.81 -6.27 -3.66
C LYS A 53 6.46 -7.49 -4.32
N SER A 54 7.67 -7.88 -3.91
CA SER A 54 8.35 -9.07 -4.44
C SER A 54 7.49 -10.33 -4.33
N HIS A 55 6.91 -10.55 -3.15
CA HIS A 55 6.04 -11.71 -2.92
C HIS A 55 4.77 -11.68 -3.78
N LEU A 56 4.13 -10.52 -3.94
CA LEU A 56 2.94 -10.37 -4.80
C LEU A 56 3.29 -10.63 -6.27
N GLU A 57 4.38 -10.05 -6.76
CA GLU A 57 4.82 -10.18 -8.15
C GLU A 57 5.23 -11.63 -8.49
N GLU A 58 5.90 -12.33 -7.56
CA GLU A 58 6.20 -13.77 -7.67
C GLU A 58 4.94 -14.64 -7.81
N ASN A 59 3.80 -14.18 -7.28
CA ASN A 59 2.50 -14.85 -7.37
C ASN A 59 1.62 -14.31 -8.50
N GLY A 60 2.19 -13.53 -9.43
CA GLY A 60 1.49 -13.01 -10.61
C GLY A 60 0.53 -11.85 -10.33
N ILE A 61 0.67 -11.19 -9.18
CA ILE A 61 -0.09 -9.99 -8.79
C ILE A 61 0.80 -8.77 -9.04
N THR A 62 0.36 -7.88 -9.94
CA THR A 62 1.12 -6.66 -10.25
C THR A 62 1.01 -5.65 -9.11
N CYS A 63 2.14 -5.10 -8.68
CA CYS A 63 2.19 -4.22 -7.51
C CYS A 63 3.07 -3.00 -7.78
N GLU A 64 2.62 -1.81 -7.38
CA GLU A 64 3.42 -0.58 -7.41
C GLU A 64 3.63 -0.01 -6.01
N ILE A 65 4.76 0.67 -5.80
CA ILE A 65 5.09 1.34 -4.54
C ILE A 65 5.15 2.85 -4.77
N MET A 66 4.45 3.61 -3.92
CA MET A 66 4.54 5.07 -3.87
C MET A 66 5.16 5.51 -2.54
N ASP A 67 6.40 6.01 -2.57
CA ASP A 67 7.07 6.58 -1.40
C ASP A 67 6.81 8.09 -1.30
N ILE A 68 5.66 8.42 -0.71
CA ILE A 68 5.21 9.79 -0.49
C ILE A 68 6.04 10.43 0.63
N ASN A 69 6.49 9.65 1.62
CA ASN A 69 7.39 10.11 2.68
C ASN A 69 8.67 10.72 2.13
N ALA A 70 9.37 10.02 1.23
CA ALA A 70 10.60 10.51 0.62
C ALA A 70 10.36 11.79 -0.20
N HIS A 71 9.25 11.86 -0.95
CA HIS A 71 8.91 13.05 -1.72
C HIS A 71 8.64 14.25 -0.80
N VAL A 72 7.79 14.09 0.20
CA VAL A 72 7.50 15.16 1.16
C VAL A 72 8.77 15.61 1.86
N TYR A 73 9.65 14.69 2.28
CA TYR A 73 10.94 15.05 2.87
C TYR A 73 11.82 15.88 1.93
N ALA A 74 11.82 15.58 0.62
CA ALA A 74 12.60 16.33 -0.36
C ALA A 74 12.10 17.78 -0.53
N ILE A 75 10.80 18.03 -0.34
CA ILE A 75 10.17 19.34 -0.60
C ILE A 75 9.73 20.11 0.66
N LYS A 76 9.91 19.53 1.86
CA LYS A 76 9.38 20.01 3.16
C LYS A 76 9.68 21.48 3.54
N GLY A 77 10.60 22.14 2.83
CA GLY A 77 10.99 23.52 3.10
C GLY A 77 11.58 23.71 4.51
N LYS A 78 11.70 24.98 4.93
CA LYS A 78 12.23 25.32 6.26
C LYS A 78 11.21 25.09 7.38
N LYS A 79 9.92 25.27 7.11
CA LYS A 79 8.82 25.14 8.09
C LYS A 79 8.81 23.77 8.75
N TYR A 80 9.06 22.71 7.98
CA TYR A 80 8.95 21.32 8.43
C TYR A 80 10.30 20.60 8.53
N TYR A 81 11.40 21.35 8.52
CA TYR A 81 12.76 20.79 8.50
C TYR A 81 12.99 19.79 9.64
N GLU A 82 12.55 20.14 10.85
CA GLU A 82 12.75 19.37 12.08
C GLU A 82 11.88 18.11 12.22
N HIS A 83 10.93 17.87 11.31
CA HIS A 83 9.91 16.83 11.50
C HIS A 83 10.44 15.41 11.38
N TRP A 84 11.52 15.22 10.62
CA TRP A 84 12.20 13.94 10.48
C TRP A 84 13.37 13.78 11.46
N HIS A 85 13.63 14.75 12.32
CA HIS A 85 14.65 14.63 13.35
C HIS A 85 14.10 13.85 14.53
N ILE A 86 14.76 12.76 14.93
CA ILE A 86 14.32 11.84 16.00
C ILE A 86 13.96 12.57 17.30
N LYS A 87 14.65 13.67 17.62
CA LYS A 87 14.41 14.48 18.82
C LYS A 87 13.04 15.16 18.84
N ASN A 88 12.47 15.45 17.67
CA ASN A 88 11.28 16.29 17.52
C ASN A 88 10.13 15.59 16.81
N GLY A 89 10.40 14.62 15.92
CA GLY A 89 9.41 14.00 15.03
C GLY A 89 8.21 13.37 15.74
N TYR A 90 8.46 12.66 16.85
CA TYR A 90 7.40 12.04 17.66
C TYR A 90 6.43 13.05 18.28
N ASN A 91 6.86 14.30 18.53
CA ASN A 91 6.00 15.29 19.15
C ASN A 91 5.00 15.89 18.15
N PHE A 92 5.34 15.91 16.86
CA PHE A 92 4.50 16.53 15.83
C PHE A 92 3.41 15.59 15.34
N CYS A 93 3.75 14.31 15.13
CA CYS A 93 2.86 13.34 14.49
C CYS A 93 1.70 12.84 15.36
N MET A 94 1.64 13.24 16.63
CA MET A 94 0.63 12.80 17.60
C MET A 94 -0.52 13.81 17.74
N GLU A 95 -0.36 15.04 17.26
CA GLU A 95 -1.35 16.11 17.38
C GLU A 95 -2.16 16.24 16.08
N ARG A 96 -3.48 16.00 16.15
CA ARG A 96 -4.33 15.99 14.95
C ARG A 96 -4.42 17.34 14.26
N ASP A 97 -4.52 18.43 15.02
CA ASP A 97 -4.62 19.78 14.46
C ASP A 97 -3.35 20.16 13.70
N TYR A 98 -2.20 19.80 14.26
CA TYR A 98 -0.90 19.98 13.61
C TYR A 98 -0.80 19.17 12.32
N MET A 99 -1.27 17.92 12.33
CA MET A 99 -1.31 17.06 11.15
C MET A 99 -2.27 17.56 10.08
N LEU A 100 -3.38 18.20 10.45
CA LEU A 100 -4.30 18.84 9.50
C LEU A 100 -3.64 20.04 8.83
N GLU A 101 -2.91 20.88 9.57
CA GLU A 101 -2.13 21.98 9.00
C GLU A 101 -1.06 21.46 8.04
N PHE A 102 -0.27 20.47 8.49
CA PHE A 102 0.76 19.83 7.67
C PHE A 102 0.16 19.20 6.40
N TYR A 103 -0.99 18.53 6.51
CA TYR A 103 -1.69 17.96 5.37
C TYR A 103 -2.18 19.05 4.41
N ALA A 104 -2.75 20.14 4.91
CA ALA A 104 -3.22 21.25 4.10
C ALA A 104 -2.09 21.86 3.27
N ASP A 105 -0.93 22.09 3.88
CA ASP A 105 0.26 22.63 3.19
C ASP A 105 0.80 21.67 2.12
N ASN A 106 0.61 20.37 2.29
CA ASN A 106 1.07 19.34 1.35
C ASN A 106 -0.06 18.79 0.45
N ARG A 107 -1.28 19.35 0.53
CA ARG A 107 -2.47 18.75 -0.11
C ARG A 107 -2.34 18.65 -1.62
N SER A 108 -1.70 19.62 -2.26
CA SER A 108 -1.43 19.61 -3.71
C SER A 108 -0.64 18.36 -4.13
N LEU A 109 0.34 17.95 -3.32
CA LEU A 109 1.10 16.73 -3.55
C LEU A 109 0.24 15.48 -3.30
N MET A 110 -0.64 15.51 -2.29
CA MET A 110 -1.56 14.40 -2.05
C MET A 110 -2.51 14.21 -3.23
N LEU A 111 -3.07 15.29 -3.78
CA LEU A 111 -3.90 15.26 -4.99
C LEU A 111 -3.15 14.73 -6.22
N TYR A 112 -1.85 15.06 -6.35
CA TYR A 112 -1.01 14.46 -7.38
C TYR A 112 -0.98 12.93 -7.25
N TYR A 113 -0.67 12.39 -6.06
CA TYR A 113 -0.64 10.95 -5.86
C TYR A 113 -2.01 10.29 -5.99
N MET A 114 -3.10 10.95 -5.60
CA MET A 114 -4.46 10.45 -5.88
C MET A 114 -4.73 10.33 -7.38
N ASN A 115 -4.26 11.29 -8.19
CA ASN A 115 -4.35 11.20 -9.64
C ASN A 115 -3.49 10.06 -10.21
N GLU A 116 -2.30 9.81 -9.66
CA GLU A 116 -1.48 8.66 -10.05
C GLU A 116 -2.18 7.34 -9.71
N ILE A 117 -2.76 7.20 -8.51
CA ILE A 117 -3.58 6.04 -8.13
C ILE A 117 -4.72 5.85 -9.14
N LYS A 118 -5.45 6.92 -9.47
CA LYS A 118 -6.55 6.87 -10.45
C LYS A 118 -6.08 6.42 -11.84
N LYS A 119 -4.90 6.86 -12.30
CA LYS A 119 -4.33 6.44 -13.59
C LYS A 119 -3.96 4.96 -13.60
N LEU A 120 -3.39 4.45 -12.51
CA LEU A 120 -3.05 3.03 -12.36
C LEU A 120 -4.29 2.14 -12.23
N ASN A 121 -5.42 2.73 -11.77
CA ASN A 121 -6.69 2.07 -11.55
C ASN A 121 -6.55 0.73 -10.79
N PRO A 122 -5.93 0.74 -9.59
CA PRO A 122 -5.69 -0.50 -8.87
C PRO A 122 -6.96 -1.15 -8.36
N LEU A 123 -6.87 -2.43 -8.00
CA LEU A 123 -7.91 -3.14 -7.25
C LEU A 123 -7.79 -2.84 -5.75
N ILE A 124 -6.56 -2.72 -5.25
CA ILE A 124 -6.25 -2.52 -3.83
C ILE A 124 -5.28 -1.35 -3.66
N VAL A 125 -5.55 -0.50 -2.68
CA VAL A 125 -4.61 0.52 -2.20
C VAL A 125 -4.29 0.22 -0.73
N GLY A 126 -3.02 -0.09 -0.44
CA GLY A 126 -2.52 -0.39 0.90
C GLY A 126 -1.59 0.71 1.41
N CYS A 127 -1.65 1.00 2.71
CA CYS A 127 -0.73 1.92 3.39
C CYS A 127 0.12 1.15 4.41
N SER A 128 1.43 1.38 4.41
CA SER A 128 2.28 1.01 5.54
C SER A 128 2.12 2.05 6.65
N VAL A 129 1.57 1.63 7.79
CA VAL A 129 1.24 2.52 8.91
C VAL A 129 2.12 2.19 10.10
N GLU A 130 2.84 3.20 10.56
CA GLU A 130 3.61 3.23 11.80
C GLU A 130 2.93 4.27 12.72
N VAL A 131 3.24 4.28 14.03
CA VAL A 131 2.59 5.22 14.97
C VAL A 131 2.71 6.68 14.52
N THR A 132 3.85 7.05 13.95
CA THR A 132 4.17 8.40 13.47
C THR A 132 3.49 8.76 12.14
N SER A 133 3.02 7.78 11.37
CA SER A 133 2.28 8.04 10.12
C SER A 133 0.76 7.89 10.28
N ARG A 134 0.29 7.41 11.43
CA ARG A 134 -1.11 7.05 11.65
C ARG A 134 -2.08 8.20 11.37
N ILE A 135 -1.93 9.34 12.04
CA ILE A 135 -2.89 10.46 11.92
C ILE A 135 -2.87 11.02 10.49
N PHE A 136 -1.68 11.19 9.91
CA PHE A 136 -1.56 11.65 8.54
C PHE A 136 -2.22 10.69 7.54
N THR A 137 -2.07 9.38 7.77
CA THR A 137 -2.71 8.33 6.97
C THR A 137 -4.23 8.39 7.08
N GLU A 138 -4.78 8.56 8.29
CA GLU A 138 -6.22 8.71 8.50
C GLU A 138 -6.77 9.91 7.70
N ILE A 139 -6.13 11.08 7.81
CA ILE A 139 -6.51 12.30 7.07
C ILE A 139 -6.43 12.07 5.56
N PHE A 140 -5.34 11.45 5.08
CA PHE A 140 -5.17 11.14 3.66
C PHE A 140 -6.28 10.24 3.13
N LEU A 141 -6.61 9.16 3.86
CA LEU A 141 -7.65 8.21 3.44
C LEU A 141 -9.06 8.83 3.47
N GLU A 142 -9.32 9.74 4.42
CA GLU A 142 -10.55 10.54 4.42
C GLU A 142 -10.69 11.42 3.17
N ASP A 143 -9.63 12.08 2.73
CA ASP A 143 -9.63 12.89 1.50
C ASP A 143 -9.66 11.99 0.25
N LEU A 144 -8.93 10.87 0.25
CA LEU A 144 -8.92 9.89 -0.84
C LEU A 144 -10.34 9.39 -1.14
N ARG A 145 -11.09 8.96 -0.12
CA ARG A 145 -12.48 8.48 -0.27
C ARG A 145 -13.42 9.53 -0.83
N LYS A 146 -13.21 10.81 -0.49
CA LYS A 146 -14.01 11.93 -1.04
C LYS A 146 -13.73 12.16 -2.52
N ASN A 147 -12.48 12.00 -2.96
CA ASN A 147 -12.08 12.23 -4.35
C ASN A 147 -12.22 10.98 -5.24
N LEU A 148 -12.16 9.78 -4.65
CA LEU A 148 -12.20 8.48 -5.32
C LEU A 148 -13.06 7.46 -4.53
N PRO A 149 -14.41 7.57 -4.57
CA PRO A 149 -15.32 6.75 -3.75
C PRO A 149 -15.36 5.26 -4.12
N GLY A 150 -14.64 4.84 -5.17
CA GLY A 150 -14.56 3.43 -5.60
C GLY A 150 -13.58 2.57 -4.81
N TYR A 151 -12.77 3.17 -3.93
CA TYR A 151 -11.80 2.48 -3.07
C TYR A 151 -12.34 2.44 -1.63
N ASN A 152 -12.94 1.31 -1.25
CA ASN A 152 -13.53 1.08 0.08
C ASN A 152 -12.71 0.08 0.90
#